data_AF-A0A4Q3CER3-F1
#
_entry.id   AF-A0A4Q3CER3-F1
#
_cell.length_a   1.000
_cell.length_b   1.000
_cell.length_c   1.000
_cell.angle_alpha   90.00
_cell.angle_beta   90.00
_cell.angle_gamma   90.00
#
_symmetry.space_group_name_H-M   'P 1'
#
loop_
_entity.id
_entity.type
_entity.pdbx_description
1 polymer ?
#
loop_
_entity_poly.entity_id
_entity_poly.type
_entity_poly.pdbx_seq_one_letter_code
_entity_poly.pdbx_strand_id
1 'polypeptide(L)' 'MIGVTHYLVVSAILFTLGVLGIFMNRKNLIVILMAIELI' A
#
# COMPACT_ATOMS: atom_id res chain seq x y z
N MET A 1 19.89 15.66 -2.62
CA MET A 1 18.68 15.66 -3.47
C MET A 1 18.08 14.26 -3.39
N ILE A 2 16.84 14.11 -2.97
CA ILE A 2 16.19 12.79 -2.84
C ILE A 2 15.90 12.30 -4.26
N GLY A 3 16.61 11.25 -4.70
CA GLY A 3 16.43 10.67 -6.03
C GLY A 3 15.08 9.96 -6.15
N VAL A 4 14.53 9.92 -7.36
CA VAL A 4 13.24 9.29 -7.70
C VAL A 4 13.13 7.85 -7.16
N THR A 5 14.25 7.15 -7.06
CA THR A 5 14.36 5.82 -6.46
C THR A 5 13.78 5.73 -5.04
N HIS A 6 13.94 6.76 -4.20
CA HIS A 6 13.39 6.73 -2.84
C HIS A 6 11.87 6.74 -2.84
N TYR A 7 11.25 7.53 -3.72
CA TYR A 7 9.79 7.56 -3.87
C TYR A 7 9.27 6.22 -4.40
N LEU A 8 9.93 5.63 -5.39
CA LEU A 8 9.56 4.32 -5.95
C LEU A 8 9.66 3.20 -4.91
N VAL A 9 10.69 3.21 -4.07
CA VAL A 9 10.87 2.22 -3.00
C VAL A 9 9.78 2.35 -1.93
N VAL A 10 9.46 3.57 -1.50
CA VAL A 10 8.40 3.80 -0.51
C VAL A 10 7.04 3.39 -1.05
N SER A 11 6.70 3.75 -2.30
CA SER A 11 5.46 3.32 -2.95
C SER A 11 5.38 1.80 -3.10
N ALA A 12 6.48 1.13 -3.45
CA ALA A 12 6.52 -0.34 -3.54
C ALA A 12 6.30 -1.02 -2.18
N ILE A 13 6.86 -0.47 -1.10
CA ILE A 13 6.66 -0.97 0.27
C ILE A 13 5.20 -0.82 0.69
N LEU A 14 4.61 0.37 0.49
CA LEU A 14 3.20 0.63 0.83
C LEU A 14 2.25 -0.28 0.03
N PHE A 15 2.49 -0.46 -1.26
CA PHE A 15 1.72 -1.37 -2.11
C PHE A 15 1.82 -2.82 -1.63
N THR A 16 3.03 -3.30 -1.33
CA THR A 16 3.25 -4.67 -0.88
C THR A 16 2.61 -4.92 0.49
N LEU A 17 2.68 -3.97 1.42
CA LEU A 17 2.00 -4.06 2.72
C LEU A 17 0.48 -4.06 2.57
N GLY A 18 -0.08 -3.26 1.67
CA GLY A 18 -1.50 -3.29 1.33
C GLY A 18 -1.95 -4.66 0.79
N VAL A 19 -1.22 -5.19 -0.20
CA VAL A 19 -1.51 -6.50 -0.82
C VAL A 19 -1.36 -7.65 0.18
N LEU A 20 -0.31 -7.65 1.00
CA LEU A 20 -0.10 -8.67 2.03
C LEU A 20 -1.17 -8.58 3.14
N GLY A 21 -1.56 -7.37 3.55
CA GLY A 21 -2.64 -7.17 4.52
C GLY A 21 -3.99 -7.71 4.06
N ILE A 22 -4.30 -7.60 2.76
CA ILE A 22 -5.52 -8.16 2.14
C ILE A 22 -5.50 -9.70 2.18
N PHE A 23 -4.35 -10.31 1.86
CA PHE A 23 -4.22 -11.77 1.86
C PHE A 23 -4.32 -12.36 3.26
N MET A 24 -3.76 -11.68 4.26
CA MET A 24 -3.72 -12.16 5.64
C MET A 24 -5.06 -12.00 6.36
N ASN A 25 -5.85 -10.98 6.01
CA ASN A 25 -7.14 -10.73 6.65
C ASN A 25 -8.28 -10.64 5.63
N ARG A 26 -8.77 -11.80 5.15
CA ARG A 26 -9.86 -11.94 4.16
C ARG A 26 -11.19 -11.21 4.51
N LYS A 27 -11.32 -10.64 5.72
CA LYS A 27 -12.50 -9.88 6.15
C LYS A 27 -12.32 -8.35 6.11
N ASN A 28 -11.14 -7.81 5.79
CA ASN A 28 -10.86 -6.36 5.82
C ASN A 28 -10.94 -5.72 4.43
N LEU A 29 -12.12 -5.77 3.79
CA LEU A 29 -12.45 -4.92 2.63
C LEU A 29 -12.27 -3.42 2.93
N ILE A 30 -12.33 -3.03 4.21
CA ILE A 30 -12.13 -1.66 4.71
C ILE A 30 -10.73 -1.10 4.40
N VAL A 31 -9.67 -1.94 4.37
CA VAL A 31 -8.30 -1.49 4.04
C VAL A 31 -8.16 -1.16 2.55
N ILE A 32 -8.86 -1.90 1.69
CA ILE A 32 -8.93 -1.61 0.25
C ILE A 32 -9.69 -0.30 0.02
N LEU A 33 -10.81 -0.10 0.72
CA LEU A 33 -11.59 1.13 0.65
C LEU A 33 -10.82 2.35 1.18
N MET A 34 -10.07 2.22 2.27
CA MET A 34 -9.24 3.31 2.81
C MET A 34 -8.06 3.66 1.90
N ALA A 35 -7.51 2.69 1.16
CA ALA A 35 -6.47 2.94 0.16
C ALA A 35 -7.00 3.64 -1.10
N ILE A 36 -8.26 3.40 -1.49
CA ILE A 36 -8.94 4.11 -2.58
C ILE A 36 -9.30 5.55 -2.16
N GLU A 37 -9.77 5.75 -0.93
CA GLU A 37 -10.10 7.08 -0.37
C GLU A 37 -8.87 7.97 -0.12
N LEU A 38 -7.66 7.37 -0.07
CA LEU A 38 -6.40 8.08 0.17
C LEU A 38 -5.62 8.39 -1.12
N ILE A 39 -6.05 7.87 -2.27
CA ILE A 39 -5.58 8.28 -3.61
C ILE A 39 -6.29 9.56 -4.03
#